data_AF-A0A8J6YM99-F1
#
_entry.id   AF-A0A8J6YM99-F1
#
_cell.length_a   1.000
_cell.length_b   1.000
_cell.length_c   1.000
_cell.angle_alpha   90.00
_cell.angle_beta   90.00
_cell.angle_gamma   90.00
#
_symmetry.space_group_name_H-M   'P 1'
#
loop_
_entity.id
_entity.type
_entity.pdbx_description
1 polymer ?
#
loop_
_entity_poly.entity_id
_entity_poly.type
_entity_poly.pdbx_seq_one_letter_code
_entity_poly.pdbx_strand_id
1 'polypeptide(L)'
;MIKFEHTLFALPFAYMGLILGNFYVEGTWPSFHEFIWTTVAMVGARSAAMSLNRVIDRVIDGKNPRTAKRAIPAGLISVTEVWLFIIVSFLLLFLAAFQLNLLAVKLLPLAVFVLVFYSYTKRFTWLSHLVLGVALGFAPLGGWIAATGRTDGVALLLFATVALWTAGFDIIYATQDVDFDRKEGLYSIPARFGLLPSLRISRFFHFLSAVGFVLIFFFAHLHWIYALGVLAAILILIYEHAIISPNDMSRTNTAFFTMNGTLSTVVFLFTTLDLWLWFG
;
A
#
# COMPACT_ATOMS: atom_id res chain seq x y z
N MET A 1 -1.94 5.77 17.65
CA MET A 1 -2.96 5.78 16.58
C MET A 1 -2.39 5.32 15.25
N ILE A 2 -1.17 5.77 14.88
CA ILE A 2 -0.42 5.30 13.71
C ILE A 2 0.82 4.57 14.22
N LYS A 3 1.01 3.28 13.86
CA LYS A 3 2.32 2.65 14.08
C LYS A 3 3.26 3.10 12.97
N PHE A 4 4.42 3.60 13.33
CA PHE A 4 5.46 4.05 12.39
C PHE A 4 5.84 2.94 11.38
N GLU A 5 5.73 1.68 11.82
CA GLU A 5 5.84 0.44 11.05
C GLU A 5 4.94 0.42 9.79
N HIS A 6 3.76 1.06 9.82
CA HIS A 6 2.82 1.07 8.69
C HIS A 6 3.15 2.11 7.61
N THR A 7 4.06 3.05 7.89
CA THR A 7 4.57 4.05 6.94
C THR A 7 5.67 3.45 6.05
N LEU A 8 6.41 2.46 6.59
CA LEU A 8 7.50 1.76 5.90
C LEU A 8 7.05 1.00 4.63
N PHE A 9 5.77 0.64 4.48
CA PHE A 9 5.32 -0.09 3.27
C PHE A 9 5.11 0.81 2.05
N ALA A 10 4.61 2.02 2.28
CA ALA A 10 4.00 2.81 1.21
C ALA A 10 4.86 4.00 0.80
N LEU A 11 5.64 4.57 1.73
CA LEU A 11 6.55 5.67 1.43
C LEU A 11 7.66 5.27 0.43
N PRO A 12 8.31 4.09 0.54
CA PRO A 12 9.30 3.68 -0.46
C PRO A 12 8.72 3.59 -1.87
N PHE A 13 7.48 3.10 -2.03
CA PHE A 13 6.84 3.07 -3.34
C PHE A 13 6.40 4.44 -3.85
N ALA A 14 5.94 5.35 -2.99
CA ALA A 14 5.69 6.73 -3.38
C ALA A 14 6.96 7.41 -3.92
N TYR A 15 8.08 7.25 -3.24
CA TYR A 15 9.37 7.76 -3.71
C TYR A 15 9.89 7.03 -4.94
N MET A 16 9.70 5.71 -5.04
CA MET A 16 10.03 4.97 -6.25
C MET A 16 9.28 5.54 -7.45
N GLY A 17 7.97 5.80 -7.31
CA GLY A 17 7.17 6.44 -8.36
C GLY A 17 7.66 7.84 -8.71
N LEU A 18 8.03 8.65 -7.71
CA LEU A 18 8.56 9.99 -7.90
C LEU A 18 9.91 10.00 -8.65
N ILE A 19 10.86 9.19 -8.20
CA ILE A 19 12.20 9.11 -8.80
C ILE A 19 12.12 8.49 -10.19
N LEU A 20 11.47 7.32 -10.32
CA LEU A 20 11.37 6.64 -11.60
C LEU A 20 10.61 7.48 -12.61
N GLY A 21 9.54 8.18 -12.19
CA GLY A 21 8.78 9.08 -13.06
C GLY A 21 9.62 10.25 -13.58
N ASN A 22 10.36 10.94 -12.70
CA ASN A 22 11.26 12.03 -13.08
C ASN A 22 12.31 11.57 -14.10
N PHE A 23 12.99 10.44 -13.84
CA PHE A 23 13.98 9.91 -14.78
C PHE A 23 13.39 9.46 -16.10
N TYR A 24 12.27 8.73 -16.06
CA TYR A 24 11.66 8.17 -17.25
C TYR A 24 11.08 9.24 -18.18
N VAL A 25 10.61 10.37 -17.63
CA VAL A 25 9.94 11.43 -18.38
C VAL A 25 10.85 12.62 -18.67
N GLU A 26 11.61 13.07 -17.68
CA GLU A 26 12.38 14.32 -17.71
C GLU A 26 13.89 14.09 -17.75
N GLY A 27 14.37 12.89 -17.38
CA GLY A 27 15.79 12.56 -17.32
C GLY A 27 16.52 13.25 -16.17
N THR A 28 15.80 13.64 -15.12
CA THR A 28 16.31 14.43 -13.99
C THR A 28 16.05 13.73 -12.65
N TRP A 29 16.71 14.21 -11.60
CA TRP A 29 16.33 13.91 -10.23
C TRP A 29 15.14 14.76 -9.79
N PRO A 30 14.24 14.25 -8.92
CA PRO A 30 13.19 15.07 -8.36
C PRO A 30 13.76 16.24 -7.57
N SER A 31 13.15 17.40 -7.72
CA SER A 31 13.45 18.60 -6.95
C SER A 31 13.13 18.40 -5.47
N PHE A 32 13.79 19.19 -4.62
CA PHE A 32 13.49 19.21 -3.18
C PHE A 32 12.02 19.54 -2.89
N HIS A 33 11.42 20.37 -3.73
CA HIS A 33 10.01 20.73 -3.65
C HIS A 33 9.08 19.52 -3.88
N GLU A 34 9.34 18.71 -4.90
CA GLU A 34 8.57 17.49 -5.17
C GLU A 34 8.72 16.48 -4.04
N PHE A 35 9.92 16.30 -3.48
CA PHE A 35 10.12 15.43 -2.33
C PHE A 35 9.29 15.88 -1.12
N ILE A 36 9.33 17.17 -0.77
CA ILE A 36 8.55 17.71 0.35
C ILE A 36 7.07 17.45 0.13
N TRP A 37 6.51 17.89 -1.00
CA TRP A 37 5.06 17.83 -1.18
C TRP A 37 4.55 16.42 -1.44
N THR A 38 5.34 15.54 -2.06
CA THR A 38 5.03 14.10 -2.13
C THR A 38 4.99 13.49 -0.73
N THR A 39 5.92 13.88 0.15
CA THR A 39 5.92 13.43 1.55
C THR A 39 4.69 13.91 2.29
N VAL A 40 4.34 15.20 2.17
CA VAL A 40 3.17 15.79 2.82
C VAL A 40 1.88 15.14 2.30
N ALA A 41 1.76 14.92 0.99
CA ALA A 41 0.64 14.21 0.38
C ALA A 41 0.53 12.79 0.94
N MET A 42 1.64 12.07 1.02
CA MET A 42 1.68 10.69 1.53
C MET A 42 1.30 10.62 3.01
N VAL A 43 1.84 11.50 3.84
CA VAL A 43 1.48 11.61 5.27
C VAL A 43 0.01 11.94 5.43
N GLY A 44 -0.52 12.91 4.68
CA GLY A 44 -1.93 13.30 4.71
C GLY A 44 -2.86 12.17 4.29
N ALA A 45 -2.65 11.59 3.10
CA ALA A 45 -3.47 10.50 2.58
C ALA A 45 -3.48 9.28 3.50
N ARG A 46 -2.30 8.85 3.96
CA ARG A 46 -2.13 7.67 4.80
C ARG A 46 -2.74 7.87 6.18
N SER A 47 -2.52 9.03 6.79
CA SER A 47 -3.07 9.38 8.09
C SER A 47 -4.59 9.44 8.06
N ALA A 48 -5.17 10.07 7.02
CA ALA A 48 -6.61 10.12 6.81
C ALA A 48 -7.20 8.72 6.64
N ALA A 49 -6.66 7.91 5.72
CA ALA A 49 -7.15 6.56 5.44
C ALA A 49 -7.11 5.63 6.66
N MET A 50 -5.97 5.57 7.37
CA MET A 50 -5.85 4.73 8.56
C MET A 50 -6.81 5.17 9.66
N SER A 51 -6.96 6.48 9.86
CA SER A 51 -7.83 7.03 10.91
C SER A 51 -9.30 6.79 10.59
N LEU A 52 -9.70 6.99 9.33
CA LEU A 52 -11.02 6.65 8.82
C LEU A 52 -11.33 5.17 9.04
N ASN A 53 -10.42 4.29 8.66
CA ASN A 53 -10.60 2.85 8.87
C ASN A 53 -10.86 2.53 10.36
N ARG A 54 -10.10 3.14 11.28
CA ARG A 54 -10.29 2.90 12.72
C ARG A 54 -11.62 3.43 13.25
N VAL A 55 -12.06 4.60 12.79
CA VAL A 55 -13.34 5.19 13.22
C VAL A 55 -14.51 4.39 12.65
N ILE A 56 -14.47 4.06 11.36
CA ILE A 56 -15.52 3.32 10.65
C ILE A 56 -15.66 1.89 11.22
N ASP A 57 -14.54 1.26 11.58
CA ASP A 57 -14.52 -0.11 12.10
C ASP A 57 -14.69 -0.20 13.62
N ARG A 58 -14.73 0.92 14.37
CA ARG A 58 -14.66 0.94 15.85
C ARG A 58 -15.57 -0.06 16.56
N VAL A 59 -16.80 -0.24 16.08
CA VAL A 59 -17.80 -1.12 16.71
C VAL A 59 -17.45 -2.59 16.46
N ILE A 60 -17.06 -2.92 15.23
CA ILE A 60 -16.63 -4.26 14.83
C ILE A 60 -15.30 -4.60 15.52
N ASP A 61 -14.36 -3.66 15.52
CA ASP A 61 -13.05 -3.80 16.15
C ASP A 61 -13.17 -4.05 17.66
N GLY A 62 -14.19 -3.48 18.32
CA GLY A 62 -14.46 -3.72 19.74
C GLY A 62 -14.97 -5.12 20.06
N LYS A 63 -15.57 -5.82 19.08
CA LYS A 63 -16.04 -7.20 19.24
C LYS A 63 -14.95 -8.23 18.92
N ASN A 64 -13.94 -7.88 18.13
CA ASN A 64 -12.87 -8.80 17.76
C ASN A 64 -11.79 -8.86 18.86
N PRO A 65 -11.51 -10.03 19.45
CA PRO A 65 -10.50 -10.20 20.51
C PRO A 65 -9.12 -9.63 20.15
N ARG A 66 -8.72 -9.72 18.87
CA ARG A 66 -7.44 -9.23 18.36
C ARG A 66 -7.35 -7.70 18.34
N THR A 67 -8.48 -7.02 18.16
CA THR A 67 -8.53 -5.58 17.93
C THR A 67 -9.25 -4.79 19.03
N ALA A 68 -9.87 -5.46 19.99
CA ALA A 68 -10.59 -4.83 21.10
C ALA A 68 -9.70 -3.90 21.96
N LYS A 69 -8.38 -4.14 21.98
CA LYS A 69 -7.40 -3.31 22.69
C LYS A 69 -6.88 -2.11 21.87
N ARG A 70 -7.41 -1.87 20.67
CA ARG A 70 -7.04 -0.68 19.86
C ARG A 70 -7.51 0.60 20.56
N ALA A 71 -6.86 1.72 20.25
CA ALA A 71 -7.08 2.99 20.95
C ALA A 71 -8.54 3.47 20.99
N ILE A 72 -9.29 3.36 19.88
CA ILE A 72 -10.69 3.81 19.83
C ILE A 72 -11.62 2.84 20.57
N PRO A 73 -11.63 1.51 20.28
CA PRO A 73 -12.46 0.58 21.04
C PRO A 73 -12.17 0.53 22.55
N ALA A 74 -10.90 0.73 22.94
CA ALA A 74 -10.49 0.77 24.34
C ALA A 74 -10.78 2.11 25.05
N GLY A 75 -11.36 3.10 24.35
CA GLY A 75 -11.67 4.42 24.92
C GLY A 75 -10.45 5.28 25.25
N LEU A 76 -9.26 4.93 24.75
CA LEU A 76 -8.01 5.67 25.00
C LEU A 76 -7.94 6.99 24.23
N ILE A 77 -8.72 7.13 23.15
CA ILE A 77 -8.81 8.34 22.33
C ILE A 77 -10.26 8.57 21.95
N SER A 78 -10.73 9.82 22.00
CA SER A 78 -12.10 10.16 21.63
C SER A 78 -12.31 10.10 20.12
N VAL A 79 -13.52 9.76 19.70
CA VAL A 79 -13.88 9.70 18.27
C VAL A 79 -13.81 11.08 17.62
N THR A 80 -14.13 12.13 18.37
CA THR A 80 -14.07 13.52 17.92
C THR A 80 -12.63 13.93 17.58
N GLU A 81 -11.66 13.59 18.42
CA GLU A 81 -10.23 13.84 18.15
C GLU A 81 -9.77 13.15 16.87
N VAL A 82 -10.23 11.92 16.62
CA VAL A 82 -9.88 11.20 15.39
C VAL A 82 -10.51 11.85 14.16
N TRP A 83 -11.75 12.33 14.23
CA TRP A 83 -12.37 13.08 13.14
C TRP A 83 -11.62 14.39 12.84
N LEU A 84 -11.22 15.13 13.87
CA LEU A 84 -10.39 16.34 13.69
C LEU A 84 -9.08 15.98 12.98
N PHE A 85 -8.42 14.91 13.41
CA PHE A 85 -7.18 14.43 12.79
C PHE A 85 -7.37 14.00 11.33
N ILE A 86 -8.50 13.37 10.99
CA ILE A 86 -8.88 13.03 9.60
C ILE A 86 -9.01 14.30 8.75
N ILE A 87 -9.72 15.30 9.25
CA ILE A 87 -9.92 16.58 8.53
C ILE A 87 -8.57 17.25 8.26
N VAL A 88 -7.72 17.39 9.29
CA VAL A 88 -6.38 17.96 9.14
C VAL A 88 -5.53 17.17 8.14
N SER A 89 -5.59 15.84 8.20
CA SER A 89 -4.85 14.97 7.28
C SER A 89 -5.29 15.14 5.82
N PHE A 90 -6.59 15.29 5.56
CA PHE A 90 -7.08 15.62 4.23
C PHE A 90 -6.67 17.03 3.80
N LEU A 91 -6.73 18.03 4.68
CA LEU A 91 -6.26 19.39 4.36
C LEU A 91 -4.78 19.40 3.95
N LEU A 92 -3.93 18.59 4.60
CA LEU A 92 -2.53 18.41 4.19
C LEU A 92 -2.42 17.78 2.80
N LEU A 93 -3.23 16.76 2.49
CA LEU A 93 -3.28 16.16 1.16
C LEU A 93 -3.72 17.17 0.10
N PHE A 94 -4.77 17.95 0.38
CA PHE A 94 -5.26 19.00 -0.51
C PHE A 94 -4.16 20.03 -0.79
N LEU A 95 -3.56 20.58 0.27
CA LEU A 95 -2.48 21.56 0.17
C LEU A 95 -1.32 21.00 -0.67
N ALA A 96 -0.89 19.78 -0.41
CA ALA A 96 0.19 19.16 -1.17
C ALA A 96 -0.15 18.99 -2.65
N ALA A 97 -1.37 18.56 -3.00
CA ALA A 97 -1.77 18.42 -4.39
C ALA A 97 -1.73 19.75 -5.15
N PHE A 98 -2.15 20.86 -4.53
CA PHE A 98 -2.05 22.20 -5.12
C PHE A 98 -0.62 22.68 -5.34
N GLN A 99 0.32 22.16 -4.56
CA GLN A 99 1.73 22.51 -4.66
C GLN A 99 2.47 21.61 -5.65
N LEU A 100 1.93 20.44 -6.01
CA LEU A 100 2.55 19.54 -6.97
C LEU A 100 2.23 19.95 -8.41
N ASN A 101 1.02 19.66 -8.89
CA ASN A 101 0.60 19.99 -10.25
C ASN A 101 -0.92 19.86 -10.44
N LEU A 102 -1.42 20.36 -11.57
CA LEU A 102 -2.84 20.38 -11.89
C LEU A 102 -3.45 18.97 -11.98
N LEU A 103 -2.71 17.96 -12.44
CA LEU A 103 -3.22 16.60 -12.51
C LEU A 103 -3.45 16.00 -11.12
N ALA A 104 -2.51 16.22 -10.19
CA ALA A 104 -2.67 15.84 -8.79
C ALA A 104 -3.95 16.46 -8.19
N VAL A 105 -4.21 17.75 -8.48
CA VAL A 105 -5.45 18.42 -8.03
C VAL A 105 -6.70 17.79 -8.64
N LYS A 106 -6.70 17.54 -9.96
CA LYS A 106 -7.84 16.93 -10.67
C LYS A 106 -8.18 15.53 -10.16
N LEU A 107 -7.19 14.78 -9.68
CA LEU A 107 -7.37 13.42 -9.18
C LEU A 107 -7.70 13.34 -7.69
N LEU A 108 -7.66 14.45 -6.94
CA LEU A 108 -8.04 14.48 -5.52
C LEU A 108 -9.41 13.87 -5.25
N PRO A 109 -10.50 14.16 -6.01
CA PRO A 109 -11.80 13.55 -5.73
C PRO A 109 -11.77 12.03 -5.82
N LEU A 110 -11.05 11.48 -6.81
CA LEU A 110 -10.87 10.03 -6.96
C LEU A 110 -10.02 9.45 -5.83
N ALA A 111 -8.91 10.11 -5.47
CA ALA A 111 -8.04 9.68 -4.39
C ALA A 111 -8.81 9.64 -3.05
N VAL A 112 -9.51 10.72 -2.70
CA VAL A 112 -10.32 10.81 -1.47
C VAL A 112 -11.43 9.77 -1.49
N PHE A 113 -12.13 9.60 -2.62
CA PHE A 113 -13.17 8.59 -2.76
C PHE A 113 -12.62 7.20 -2.42
N VAL A 114 -11.50 6.78 -3.02
CA VAL A 114 -10.90 5.46 -2.76
C VAL A 114 -10.43 5.33 -1.31
N LEU A 115 -9.76 6.35 -0.75
CA LEU A 115 -9.26 6.36 0.64
C LEU A 115 -10.39 6.27 1.68
N VAL A 116 -11.59 6.77 1.37
CA VAL A 116 -12.78 6.63 2.21
C VAL A 116 -13.46 5.29 1.96
N PHE A 117 -13.69 4.98 0.69
CA PHE A 117 -14.52 3.86 0.24
C PHE A 117 -13.95 2.50 0.65
N TYR A 118 -12.63 2.31 0.60
CA TYR A 118 -12.04 0.99 0.89
C TYR A 118 -12.43 0.47 2.28
N SER A 119 -12.58 1.37 3.28
CA SER A 119 -12.95 1.00 4.65
C SER A 119 -14.34 0.37 4.76
N TYR A 120 -15.24 0.66 3.81
CA TYR A 120 -16.60 0.12 3.78
C TYR A 120 -16.72 -1.21 3.04
N THR A 121 -15.76 -1.55 2.19
CA THR A 121 -15.89 -2.68 1.24
C THR A 121 -16.14 -4.03 1.93
N LYS A 122 -15.52 -4.27 3.09
CA LYS A 122 -15.74 -5.52 3.86
C LYS A 122 -17.18 -5.72 4.36
N ARG A 123 -18.08 -4.74 4.25
CA ARG A 123 -19.50 -4.91 4.59
C ARG A 123 -20.33 -5.54 3.48
N PHE A 124 -19.83 -5.58 2.25
CA PHE A 124 -20.64 -6.04 1.10
C PHE A 124 -19.86 -6.80 0.03
N THR A 125 -18.53 -6.83 0.06
CA THR A 125 -17.74 -7.58 -0.92
C THR A 125 -16.46 -8.18 -0.32
N TRP A 126 -16.16 -9.41 -0.76
CA TRP A 126 -14.91 -10.11 -0.44
C TRP A 126 -13.73 -9.60 -1.27
N LEU A 127 -14.00 -8.75 -2.27
CA LEU A 127 -12.97 -8.05 -3.06
C LEU A 127 -12.31 -6.88 -2.30
N SER A 128 -12.59 -6.72 -1.01
CA SER A 128 -12.06 -5.66 -0.14
C SER A 128 -10.53 -5.56 -0.20
N HIS A 129 -9.82 -6.69 -0.28
CA HIS A 129 -8.37 -6.76 -0.42
C HIS A 129 -7.85 -6.11 -1.72
N LEU A 130 -8.58 -6.26 -2.83
CA LEU A 130 -8.23 -5.62 -4.11
C LEU A 130 -8.47 -4.11 -4.07
N VAL A 131 -9.54 -3.67 -3.40
CA VAL A 131 -9.82 -2.23 -3.23
C VAL A 131 -8.79 -1.58 -2.31
N LEU A 132 -8.36 -2.27 -1.24
CA LEU A 132 -7.21 -1.83 -0.44
C LEU A 132 -5.93 -1.80 -1.28
N GLY A 133 -5.73 -2.80 -2.14
CA GLY A 133 -4.65 -2.84 -3.10
C GLY A 133 -4.60 -1.59 -3.98
N VAL A 134 -5.73 -1.22 -4.57
CA VAL A 134 -5.86 0.03 -5.36
C VAL A 134 -5.52 1.26 -4.50
N ALA A 135 -6.04 1.33 -3.27
CA ALA A 135 -5.78 2.46 -2.36
C ALA A 135 -4.27 2.63 -2.05
N LEU A 136 -3.53 1.53 -1.87
CA LEU A 136 -2.08 1.59 -1.65
C LEU A 136 -1.28 1.70 -2.95
N GLY A 137 -1.79 1.19 -4.08
CA GLY A 137 -1.22 1.41 -5.41
C GLY A 137 -1.21 2.88 -5.81
N PHE A 138 -2.10 3.71 -5.24
CA PHE A 138 -2.04 5.16 -5.43
C PHE A 138 -0.78 5.81 -4.85
N ALA A 139 -0.02 5.16 -3.96
CA ALA A 139 1.25 5.70 -3.48
C ALA A 139 2.27 5.86 -4.61
N PRO A 140 2.71 4.81 -5.34
CA PRO A 140 3.62 4.98 -6.47
C PRO A 140 3.01 5.77 -7.63
N LEU A 141 1.71 5.61 -7.91
CA LEU A 141 1.06 6.39 -8.97
C LEU A 141 1.04 7.89 -8.64
N GLY A 142 0.76 8.22 -7.38
CA GLY A 142 0.79 9.59 -6.87
C GLY A 142 2.19 10.19 -6.93
N GLY A 143 3.23 9.41 -6.59
CA GLY A 143 4.62 9.82 -6.79
C GLY A 143 4.95 10.10 -8.26
N TRP A 144 4.52 9.23 -9.17
CA TRP A 144 4.72 9.43 -10.61
C TRP A 144 4.01 10.68 -11.14
N ILE A 145 2.77 10.91 -10.70
CA ILE A 145 2.01 12.11 -11.06
C ILE A 145 2.66 13.35 -10.47
N ALA A 146 3.13 13.29 -9.22
CA ALA A 146 3.85 14.36 -8.56
C ALA A 146 5.09 14.79 -9.37
N ALA A 147 5.82 13.80 -9.88
CA ALA A 147 6.98 14.01 -10.75
C ALA A 147 6.62 14.62 -12.10
N THR A 148 5.66 14.02 -12.80
CA THR A 148 5.56 14.20 -14.27
C THR A 148 4.35 14.99 -14.71
N GLY A 149 3.39 15.24 -13.82
CA GLY A 149 2.09 15.84 -14.16
C GLY A 149 1.25 15.02 -15.15
N ARG A 150 1.61 13.75 -15.40
CA ARG A 150 0.94 12.84 -16.33
C ARG A 150 0.94 11.40 -15.82
N THR A 151 0.28 10.52 -16.55
CA THR A 151 0.28 9.07 -16.32
C THR A 151 0.56 8.36 -17.65
N ASP A 152 1.36 7.31 -17.62
CA ASP A 152 1.66 6.47 -18.78
C ASP A 152 1.59 4.98 -18.43
N GLY A 153 1.96 4.12 -19.39
CA GLY A 153 1.93 2.67 -19.21
C GLY A 153 2.82 2.17 -18.08
N VAL A 154 3.99 2.78 -17.84
CA VAL A 154 4.93 2.37 -16.79
C VAL A 154 4.37 2.76 -15.41
N ALA A 155 3.80 3.97 -15.31
CA ALA A 155 3.11 4.42 -14.11
C ALA A 155 1.97 3.47 -13.70
N LEU A 156 1.14 3.08 -14.68
CA LEU A 156 0.00 2.18 -14.45
C LEU A 156 0.45 0.74 -14.15
N LEU A 157 1.55 0.29 -14.75
CA LEU A 157 2.16 -1.00 -14.45
C LEU A 157 2.68 -1.04 -13.01
N LEU A 158 3.39 0.01 -12.56
CA LEU A 158 3.86 0.11 -11.18
C LEU A 158 2.70 0.18 -10.19
N PHE A 159 1.65 0.96 -10.50
CA PHE A 159 0.40 0.99 -9.75
C PHE A 159 -0.20 -0.41 -9.59
N ALA A 160 -0.40 -1.14 -10.69
CA ALA A 160 -1.01 -2.47 -10.68
C ALA A 160 -0.14 -3.50 -9.93
N THR A 161 1.19 -3.42 -10.11
CA THR A 161 2.18 -4.28 -9.44
C THR A 161 2.09 -4.15 -7.92
N VAL A 162 2.05 -2.92 -7.42
CA VAL A 162 1.96 -2.62 -5.98
C VAL A 162 0.56 -2.91 -5.44
N ALA A 163 -0.49 -2.70 -6.24
CA ALA A 163 -1.86 -3.04 -5.84
C ALA A 163 -2.06 -4.54 -5.65
N LEU A 164 -1.55 -5.37 -6.57
CA LEU A 164 -1.62 -6.83 -6.47
C LEU A 164 -0.78 -7.37 -5.32
N TRP A 165 0.44 -6.84 -5.15
CA TRP A 165 1.27 -7.13 -3.98
C TRP A 165 0.53 -6.86 -2.67
N THR A 166 -0.07 -5.68 -2.55
CA THR A 166 -0.86 -5.30 -1.39
C THR A 166 -2.03 -6.23 -1.13
N ALA A 167 -2.79 -6.55 -2.17
CA ALA A 167 -3.92 -7.46 -2.05
C ALA A 167 -3.45 -8.84 -1.57
N GLY A 168 -2.31 -9.32 -2.06
CA GLY A 168 -1.76 -10.63 -1.68
C GLY A 168 -1.39 -10.72 -0.20
N PHE A 169 -0.63 -9.76 0.34
CA PHE A 169 -0.24 -9.80 1.75
C PHE A 169 -1.42 -9.50 2.67
N ASP A 170 -2.39 -8.68 2.24
CA ASP A 170 -3.56 -8.36 3.06
C ASP A 170 -4.49 -9.57 3.21
N ILE A 171 -4.58 -10.43 2.18
CA ILE A 171 -5.25 -11.72 2.27
C ILE A 171 -4.59 -12.60 3.33
N ILE A 172 -3.25 -12.67 3.36
CA ILE A 172 -2.51 -13.42 4.41
C ILE A 172 -2.82 -12.84 5.79
N TYR A 173 -2.83 -11.52 5.93
CA TYR A 173 -3.10 -10.89 7.21
C TYR A 173 -4.52 -11.18 7.72
N ALA A 174 -5.50 -11.17 6.81
CA ALA A 174 -6.91 -11.40 7.10
C ALA A 174 -7.23 -12.85 7.47
N THR A 175 -6.33 -13.82 7.25
CA THR A 175 -6.57 -15.21 7.69
C THR A 175 -6.67 -15.34 9.21
N GLN A 176 -6.18 -14.35 9.97
CA GLN A 176 -6.30 -14.31 11.43
C GLN A 176 -7.73 -14.07 11.92
N ASP A 177 -8.61 -13.54 11.05
CA ASP A 177 -9.97 -13.11 11.44
C ASP A 177 -11.06 -13.97 10.77
N VAL A 178 -10.76 -15.13 10.19
CA VAL A 178 -11.72 -15.96 9.43
C VAL A 178 -13.02 -16.23 10.20
N ASP A 179 -12.90 -16.74 11.43
CA ASP A 179 -14.06 -17.11 12.23
C ASP A 179 -14.82 -15.88 12.73
N PHE A 180 -14.09 -14.81 13.05
CA PHE A 180 -14.68 -13.54 13.46
C PHE A 180 -15.47 -12.89 12.32
N ASP A 181 -14.86 -12.79 11.13
CA ASP A 181 -15.49 -12.22 9.94
C ASP A 181 -16.77 -12.99 9.58
N ARG A 182 -16.73 -14.33 9.62
CA ARG A 182 -17.92 -15.16 9.39
C ARG A 182 -19.02 -14.89 10.41
N LYS A 183 -18.66 -14.82 11.69
CA LYS A 183 -19.62 -14.59 12.79
C LYS A 183 -20.28 -13.22 12.71
N GLU A 184 -19.53 -12.18 12.34
CA GLU A 184 -20.03 -10.81 12.22
C GLU A 184 -20.60 -10.49 10.82
N GLY A 185 -20.65 -11.46 9.91
CA GLY A 185 -21.19 -11.27 8.55
C GLY A 185 -20.33 -10.35 7.68
N LEU A 186 -19.02 -10.30 7.91
CA LEU A 186 -18.06 -9.54 7.13
C LEU A 186 -17.56 -10.34 5.93
N TYR A 187 -17.18 -9.61 4.89
CA TYR A 187 -16.76 -10.18 3.61
C TYR A 187 -15.25 -10.00 3.42
N SER A 188 -14.55 -11.13 3.43
CA SER A 188 -13.12 -11.23 3.11
C SER A 188 -12.88 -12.52 2.30
N ILE A 189 -11.77 -12.55 1.55
CA ILE A 189 -11.36 -13.77 0.82
C ILE A 189 -11.22 -14.96 1.79
N PRO A 190 -10.54 -14.81 2.96
CA PRO A 190 -10.48 -15.85 3.97
C PRO A 190 -11.84 -16.29 4.53
N ALA A 191 -12.74 -15.36 4.84
CA ALA A 191 -14.08 -15.73 5.32
C ALA A 191 -14.88 -16.52 4.27
N ARG A 192 -14.81 -16.12 3.00
CA ARG A 192 -15.57 -16.73 1.90
C ARG A 192 -15.00 -18.08 1.45
N PHE A 193 -13.69 -18.17 1.25
CA PHE A 193 -13.06 -19.33 0.62
C PHE A 193 -12.28 -20.22 1.61
N GLY A 194 -12.10 -19.78 2.85
CA GLY A 194 -11.31 -20.50 3.84
C GLY A 194 -9.79 -20.32 3.64
N LEU A 195 -9.03 -20.93 4.54
CA LEU A 195 -7.59 -20.67 4.67
C LEU A 195 -6.76 -21.08 3.44
N LEU A 196 -6.84 -22.35 3.04
CA LEU A 196 -5.99 -22.88 1.96
C LEU A 196 -6.25 -22.19 0.60
N PRO A 197 -7.51 -22.00 0.14
CA PRO A 197 -7.76 -21.24 -1.09
C PRO A 197 -7.28 -19.80 -1.01
N SER A 198 -7.40 -19.15 0.15
CA SER A 198 -6.93 -17.78 0.35
C SER A 198 -5.41 -17.65 0.20
N LEU A 199 -4.65 -18.58 0.77
CA LEU A 199 -3.20 -18.62 0.57
C LEU A 199 -2.82 -18.87 -0.90
N ARG A 200 -3.61 -19.67 -1.65
CA ARG A 200 -3.40 -19.85 -3.10
C ARG A 200 -3.69 -18.57 -3.89
N ILE A 201 -4.76 -17.85 -3.56
CA ILE A 201 -5.10 -16.57 -4.20
C ILE A 201 -4.01 -15.52 -3.90
N SER A 202 -3.54 -15.45 -2.65
CA SER A 202 -2.42 -14.57 -2.27
C SER A 202 -1.15 -14.89 -3.07
N ARG A 203 -0.78 -16.19 -3.20
CA ARG A 203 0.33 -16.61 -4.06
C ARG A 203 0.17 -16.15 -5.50
N PHE A 204 -1.03 -16.27 -6.06
CA PHE A 204 -1.30 -15.82 -7.42
C PHE A 204 -1.11 -14.31 -7.58
N PHE A 205 -1.60 -13.50 -6.64
CA PHE A 205 -1.39 -12.05 -6.67
C PHE A 205 0.10 -11.67 -6.52
N HIS A 206 0.83 -12.35 -5.64
CA HIS A 206 2.28 -12.14 -5.51
C HIS A 206 3.05 -12.58 -6.74
N PHE A 207 2.63 -13.66 -7.41
CA PHE A 207 3.20 -14.06 -8.70
C PHE A 207 2.98 -12.98 -9.76
N LEU A 208 1.78 -12.43 -9.88
CA LEU A 208 1.51 -11.35 -10.83
C LEU A 208 2.29 -10.07 -10.50
N SER A 209 2.45 -9.76 -9.21
CA SER A 209 3.32 -8.65 -8.78
C SER A 209 4.79 -8.89 -9.14
N ALA A 210 5.31 -10.10 -8.94
CA ALA A 210 6.66 -10.47 -9.36
C ALA A 210 6.85 -10.29 -10.88
N VAL A 211 5.87 -10.73 -11.69
CA VAL A 211 5.85 -10.48 -13.14
C VAL A 211 5.84 -8.97 -13.42
N GLY A 212 5.04 -8.20 -12.70
CA GLY A 212 4.99 -6.74 -12.83
C GLY A 212 6.34 -6.06 -12.59
N PHE A 213 7.05 -6.43 -11.53
CA PHE A 213 8.41 -5.94 -11.27
C PHE A 213 9.40 -6.30 -12.39
N VAL A 214 9.33 -7.53 -12.91
CA VAL A 214 10.14 -7.93 -14.07
C VAL A 214 9.78 -7.12 -15.31
N LEU A 215 8.51 -6.83 -15.56
CA LEU A 215 8.09 -6.01 -16.71
C LEU A 215 8.57 -4.56 -16.58
N ILE A 216 8.59 -4.00 -15.37
CA ILE A 216 9.11 -2.64 -15.13
C ILE A 216 10.59 -2.53 -15.54
N PHE A 217 11.41 -3.56 -15.29
CA PHE A 217 12.80 -3.59 -15.76
C PHE A 217 12.90 -3.31 -17.26
N PHE A 218 12.08 -4.00 -18.07
CA PHE A 218 12.10 -3.87 -19.53
C PHE A 218 11.49 -2.55 -20.01
N PHE A 219 10.32 -2.17 -19.48
CA PHE A 219 9.60 -1.00 -19.96
C PHE A 219 10.18 0.33 -19.48
N ALA A 220 10.84 0.35 -18.31
CA ALA A 220 11.51 1.54 -17.80
C ALA A 220 13.00 1.58 -18.16
N HIS A 221 13.49 0.64 -18.97
CA HIS A 221 14.89 0.54 -19.42
C HIS A 221 15.90 0.58 -18.25
N LEU A 222 15.61 -0.15 -17.18
CA LEU A 222 16.48 -0.24 -16.00
C LEU A 222 17.62 -1.24 -16.21
N HIS A 223 18.62 -1.20 -15.34
CA HIS A 223 19.84 -2.01 -15.45
C HIS A 223 19.88 -3.15 -14.43
N TRP A 224 21.02 -3.84 -14.39
CA TRP A 224 21.16 -5.08 -13.63
C TRP A 224 21.05 -4.88 -12.11
N ILE A 225 21.25 -3.66 -11.60
CA ILE A 225 21.06 -3.38 -10.16
C ILE A 225 19.59 -3.46 -9.82
N TYR A 226 18.71 -2.84 -10.60
CA TYR A 226 17.26 -3.03 -10.41
C TYR A 226 16.88 -4.52 -10.45
N ALA A 227 17.43 -5.28 -11.39
CA ALA A 227 17.17 -6.72 -11.50
C ALA A 227 17.59 -7.51 -10.25
N LEU A 228 18.67 -7.13 -9.56
CA LEU A 228 19.04 -7.72 -8.27
C LEU A 228 18.02 -7.40 -7.17
N GLY A 229 17.50 -6.17 -7.15
CA GLY A 229 16.40 -5.77 -6.26
C GLY A 229 15.13 -6.59 -6.50
N VAL A 230 14.78 -6.82 -7.77
CA VAL A 230 13.64 -7.67 -8.15
C VAL A 230 13.87 -9.12 -7.74
N LEU A 231 15.07 -9.67 -7.96
CA LEU A 231 15.41 -11.01 -7.52
C LEU A 231 15.24 -11.15 -5.99
N ALA A 232 15.77 -10.19 -5.22
CA ALA A 232 15.61 -10.16 -3.78
C ALA A 232 14.13 -10.06 -3.37
N ALA A 233 13.33 -9.22 -4.03
CA ALA A 233 11.89 -9.11 -3.79
C ALA A 233 11.15 -10.43 -4.05
N ILE A 234 11.47 -11.13 -5.14
CA ILE A 234 10.89 -12.46 -5.46
C ILE A 234 11.25 -13.47 -4.37
N LEU A 235 12.50 -13.50 -3.91
CA LEU A 235 12.93 -14.39 -2.82
C LEU A 235 12.19 -14.08 -1.52
N ILE A 236 11.95 -12.80 -1.21
CA ILE A 236 11.15 -12.37 -0.05
C ILE A 236 9.71 -12.86 -0.19
N LEU A 237 9.08 -12.72 -1.37
CA LEU A 237 7.72 -13.22 -1.60
C LEU A 237 7.62 -14.74 -1.47
N ILE A 238 8.61 -15.49 -1.98
CA ILE A 238 8.67 -16.94 -1.81
C ILE A 238 8.81 -17.30 -0.33
N TYR A 239 9.72 -16.63 0.38
CA TYR A 239 9.94 -16.87 1.80
C TYR A 239 8.71 -16.55 2.64
N GLU A 240 8.01 -15.46 2.35
CA GLU A 240 6.76 -15.08 3.01
C GLU A 240 5.73 -16.21 2.98
N HIS A 241 5.58 -16.87 1.83
CA HIS A 241 4.69 -18.01 1.65
C HIS A 241 5.23 -19.32 2.22
N ALA A 242 6.54 -19.44 2.43
CA ALA A 242 7.18 -20.63 3.00
C ALA A 242 7.11 -20.68 4.53
N ILE A 243 7.06 -19.52 5.20
CA ILE A 243 7.01 -19.43 6.67
C ILE A 243 5.61 -19.53 7.26
N ILE A 244 4.59 -19.64 6.42
CA ILE A 244 3.20 -19.83 6.83
C ILE A 244 2.61 -21.05 6.10
N SER A 245 1.71 -21.76 6.75
CA SER A 245 0.97 -22.85 6.14
C SER A 245 -0.43 -22.95 6.74
N PRO A 246 -1.37 -23.67 6.09
CA PRO A 246 -2.68 -23.90 6.68
C PRO A 246 -2.66 -24.54 8.08
N ASN A 247 -1.56 -25.22 8.42
CA ASN A 247 -1.38 -25.91 9.71
C ASN A 247 -0.57 -25.08 10.72
N ASP A 248 0.12 -24.03 10.27
CA ASP A 248 0.94 -23.16 11.11
C ASP A 248 0.92 -21.72 10.57
N MET A 249 0.13 -20.88 11.24
CA MET A 249 0.01 -19.44 10.97
C MET A 249 0.72 -18.60 12.04
N SER A 250 1.56 -19.20 12.89
CA SER A 250 2.22 -18.51 14.02
C SER A 250 3.08 -17.32 13.57
N ARG A 251 3.62 -17.37 12.35
CA ARG A 251 4.49 -16.34 11.76
C ARG A 251 3.77 -15.34 10.86
N THR A 252 2.43 -15.28 10.90
CA THR A 252 1.63 -14.35 10.07
C THR A 252 2.08 -12.89 10.19
N ASN A 253 2.42 -12.42 11.40
CA ASN A 253 2.90 -11.05 11.58
C ASN A 253 4.27 -10.82 10.95
N THR A 254 5.18 -11.80 10.97
CA THR A 254 6.47 -11.69 10.27
C THR A 254 6.28 -11.67 8.77
N ALA A 255 5.42 -12.56 8.26
CA ALA A 255 5.05 -12.61 6.84
C ALA A 255 4.44 -11.28 6.38
N PHE A 256 3.44 -10.76 7.09
CA PHE A 256 2.81 -9.50 6.72
C PHE A 256 3.72 -8.29 6.95
N PHE A 257 4.29 -8.10 8.14
CA PHE A 257 4.98 -6.84 8.46
C PHE A 257 6.43 -6.83 7.98
N THR A 258 7.24 -7.78 8.44
CA THR A 258 8.70 -7.73 8.27
C THR A 258 9.08 -7.96 6.81
N MET A 259 8.43 -8.92 6.14
CA MET A 259 8.77 -9.25 4.75
C MET A 259 8.35 -8.13 3.79
N ASN A 260 7.11 -7.64 3.90
CA ASN A 260 6.62 -6.59 3.01
C ASN A 260 7.30 -5.24 3.25
N GLY A 261 7.73 -4.93 4.48
CA GLY A 261 8.48 -3.71 4.79
C GLY A 261 9.86 -3.77 4.15
N THR A 262 10.53 -4.92 4.30
CA THR A 262 11.82 -5.19 3.65
C THR A 262 11.70 -5.14 2.13
N LEU A 263 10.68 -5.77 1.55
CA LEU A 263 10.48 -5.81 0.10
C LEU A 263 10.34 -4.41 -0.49
N SER A 264 9.46 -3.58 0.07
CA SER A 264 9.26 -2.21 -0.42
C SER A 264 10.53 -1.37 -0.36
N THR A 265 11.30 -1.53 0.73
CA THR A 265 12.58 -0.83 0.92
C THR A 265 13.64 -1.32 -0.06
N VAL A 266 13.77 -2.64 -0.24
CA VAL A 266 14.71 -3.25 -1.19
C VAL A 266 14.43 -2.78 -2.61
N VAL A 267 13.19 -2.90 -3.08
CA VAL A 267 12.85 -2.49 -4.45
C VAL A 267 13.13 -1.00 -4.66
N PHE A 268 12.76 -0.15 -3.70
CA PHE A 268 13.04 1.28 -3.75
C PHE A 268 14.54 1.60 -3.81
N LEU A 269 15.34 1.03 -2.90
CA LEU A 269 16.78 1.30 -2.82
C LEU A 269 17.51 0.84 -4.07
N PHE A 270 17.21 -0.36 -4.57
CA PHE A 270 17.85 -0.87 -5.78
C PHE A 270 17.41 -0.09 -7.03
N THR A 271 16.15 0.36 -7.11
CA THR A 271 15.70 1.27 -8.19
C THR A 271 16.47 2.60 -8.14
N THR A 272 16.59 3.18 -6.95
CA THR A 272 17.30 4.48 -6.77
C THR A 272 18.78 4.35 -7.09
N LEU A 273 19.42 3.26 -6.66
CA LEU A 273 20.84 2.98 -6.92
C LEU A 273 21.11 2.72 -8.41
N ASP A 274 20.23 1.99 -9.08
CA ASP A 274 20.31 1.76 -10.53
C ASP A 274 20.22 3.09 -11.30
N LEU A 275 19.29 3.96 -10.95
CA LEU A 275 19.18 5.26 -11.61
C LEU A 275 20.37 6.17 -11.28
N TRP A 276 20.88 6.14 -10.05
CA TRP A 276 22.05 6.93 -9.66
C TRP A 276 23.33 6.53 -10.36
N LEU A 277 23.58 5.24 -10.59
CA LEU A 277 24.81 4.80 -11.23
C LEU A 277 24.84 4.99 -12.76
N TRP A 278 23.68 5.06 -13.41
CA TRP A 278 23.60 5.18 -14.88
C TRP A 278 23.17 6.56 -15.37
N PHE A 279 22.57 7.40 -14.51
CA PHE A 279 22.11 8.74 -14.86
C PHE A 279 22.59 9.83 -13.87
N GLY A 280 23.41 9.48 -12.89
CA GLY A 280 24.03 10.42 -11.93
C GLY A 280 25.39 10.94 -12.37
#